data_AF-A0A2V9XD97-F1
#
_entry.id   AF-A0A2V9XD97-F1
#
_cell.length_a   1.000
_cell.length_b   1.000
_cell.length_c   1.000
_cell.angle_alpha   90.00
_cell.angle_beta   90.00
_cell.angle_gamma   90.00
#
_symmetry.space_group_name_H-M   'P 1'
#
loop_
_entity.id
_entity.type
_entity.pdbx_description
1 polymer ?
#
loop_
_entity_poly.entity_id
_entity_poly.type
_entity_poly.pdbx_seq_one_letter_code
_entity_poly.pdbx_strand_id
1 'polypeptide(L)' 'RTIYLLDTSSPDKPEPKPRQIKIGISDGVSTEVTEGLKEGEVVIIGSNMAEKPPTTGMPSNPFGGGMRRF' A
#
# COMPACT_ATOMS: atom_id res chain seq x y z
N ARG A 1 -2.84 -0.74 -15.66
CA ARG A 1 -2.45 -1.33 -14.35
C ARG A 1 -1.67 -0.27 -13.59
N THR A 2 -1.80 -0.17 -12.27
CA THR A 2 -0.97 0.75 -11.46
C THR A 2 0.16 -0.04 -10.82
N ILE A 3 1.37 0.49 -10.93
CA ILE A 3 2.54 0.06 -10.16
C ILE A 3 3.06 1.25 -9.35
N TYR A 4 3.99 1.00 -8.44
CA TYR A 4 4.58 2.04 -7.61
C TYR A 4 6.08 2.15 -7.89
N LEU A 5 6.52 3.39 -8.11
CA LEU A 5 7.92 3.76 -8.21
C LEU A 5 8.45 4.13 -6.83
N LEU A 6 9.70 3.78 -6.55
CA LEU A 6 10.39 4.24 -5.36
C LEU A 6 11.11 5.56 -5.68
N ASP A 7 10.77 6.64 -5.00
CA ASP A 7 11.56 7.88 -5.12
C ASP A 7 12.86 7.75 -4.32
N THR A 8 13.98 7.62 -5.03
CA THR A 8 15.32 7.51 -4.44
C THR A 8 15.96 8.87 -4.15
N SER A 9 15.27 9.98 -4.44
CA SER A 9 15.81 11.33 -4.20
C SER A 9 15.90 11.67 -2.70
N SER A 10 15.14 10.97 -1.85
CA SER A 10 15.11 11.16 -0.40
C SER A 10 15.34 9.81 0.31
N PRO A 11 16.61 9.39 0.49
CA PRO A 11 16.94 8.05 0.97
C PRO A 11 16.41 7.74 2.38
N ASP A 12 16.22 8.76 3.23
CA ASP A 12 15.72 8.57 4.60
C ASP A 12 14.20 8.36 4.68
N LYS A 13 13.47 8.70 3.62
CA LYS A 13 12.00 8.58 3.53
C LYS A 13 11.59 8.23 2.10
N PRO A 14 11.82 6.98 1.67
CA PRO A 14 11.43 6.56 0.34
C PRO A 14 9.89 6.48 0.25
N GLU A 15 9.30 7.29 -0.62
CA GLU A 15 7.85 7.33 -0.81
C GLU A 15 7.43 6.59 -2.09
N PRO A 16 6.43 5.69 -2.03
CA PRO A 16 5.90 5.00 -3.19
C PRO A 16 5.05 5.95 -4.04
N LYS A 17 5.45 6.18 -5.30
CA LYS A 17 4.74 7.03 -6.24
C LYS A 17 3.93 6.20 -7.24
N PRO A 18 2.60 6.36 -7.33
CA PRO A 18 1.80 5.59 -8.27
C PRO A 18 2.15 5.95 -9.73
N ARG A 19 2.15 4.92 -10.57
CA ARG A 19 2.38 5.03 -12.01
C ARG A 19 1.42 4.13 -12.76
N GLN A 20 0.68 4.74 -13.69
CA GLN A 20 -0.12 3.96 -14.63
C GLN A 20 0.78 3.42 -15.74
N ILE A 21 0.60 2.14 -16.02
CA ILE A 21 1.32 1.42 -17.06
C ILE A 21 0.34 0.62 -17.93
N LYS A 22 0.78 0.35 -19.15
CA LYS A 22 0.16 -0.61 -20.05
C LYS A 22 0.97 -1.90 -20.02
N ILE A 23 0.27 -3.00 -19.78
CA ILE A 23 0.87 -4.33 -19.76
C ILE A 23 0.59 -5.02 -21.09
N GLY A 24 1.52 -5.87 -21.53
CA GLY A 24 1.33 -6.76 -22.66
C GLY A 24 0.98 -8.18 -22.19
N ILE A 25 1.76 -9.15 -22.66
CA ILE A 25 1.61 -10.57 -22.32
C ILE A 25 2.14 -10.84 -20.90
N SER A 26 1.48 -11.79 -20.22
CA SER A 26 1.89 -12.33 -18.93
C SER A 26 1.94 -13.85 -19.02
N ASP A 27 2.98 -14.48 -18.50
CA ASP A 27 3.13 -15.94 -18.42
C ASP A 27 2.80 -16.50 -17.02
N GLY A 28 2.28 -15.66 -16.13
CA GLY A 28 1.98 -15.98 -14.73
C GLY A 28 3.17 -15.87 -13.78
N VAL A 29 4.39 -15.72 -14.30
CA VAL A 29 5.61 -15.46 -13.52
C VAL A 29 6.13 -14.05 -13.78
N SER A 30 6.12 -13.63 -15.05
CA SER A 30 6.55 -12.35 -15.57
C SER A 30 5.43 -11.68 -16.36
N THR A 31 5.40 -10.35 -16.33
CA THR A 31 4.45 -9.55 -17.11
C THR A 31 5.22 -8.43 -17.79
N GLU A 32 5.12 -8.33 -19.10
CA GLU A 32 5.79 -7.26 -19.83
C GLU A 32 5.03 -5.93 -19.70
N VAL A 33 5.79 -4.84 -19.65
CA VAL A 33 5.27 -3.48 -19.65
C VAL A 33 5.62 -2.83 -20.98
N THR A 34 4.61 -2.44 -21.75
CA THR A 34 4.82 -1.89 -23.10
C THR A 34 4.89 -0.37 -23.09
N GLU A 35 4.28 0.30 -22.11
CA GLU A 35 4.22 1.76 -22.00
C GLU A 35 4.13 2.21 -20.53
N GLY A 36 4.60 3.43 -20.25
CA GLY A 36 4.43 4.09 -18.94
C GLY A 36 5.58 3.93 -17.95
N LEU A 37 6.67 3.29 -18.36
CA LEU A 37 7.94 3.18 -17.63
C LEU A 37 9.11 3.65 -18.51
N LYS A 38 10.15 4.16 -17.86
CA LYS A 38 11.44 4.47 -18.50
C LYS A 38 12.53 3.57 -17.95
N GLU A 39 13.56 3.32 -18.76
CA GLU A 39 14.76 2.61 -18.31
C GLU A 39 15.43 3.37 -17.15
N GLY A 40 15.92 2.61 -16.16
CA GLY A 40 16.57 3.15 -14.96
C GLY A 40 15.63 3.53 -13.82
N GLU A 41 14.30 3.48 -14.01
CA GLU A 41 13.34 3.70 -12.93
C GLU A 41 13.29 2.52 -11.95
N VAL A 42 13.25 2.82 -10.64
CA VAL A 42 13.16 1.81 -9.58
C VAL A 42 11.70 1.53 -9.25
N VAL A 43 11.26 0.29 -9.46
CA VAL A 43 9.88 -0.16 -9.21
C VAL A 43 9.78 -1.03 -7.95
N ILE A 44 8.66 -0.93 -7.25
CA ILE A 44 8.35 -1.78 -6.09
C ILE A 44 7.66 -3.06 -6.58
N ILE A 45 8.30 -4.21 -6.37
CA ILE A 45 7.79 -5.53 -6.79
C ILE A 45 7.19 -6.36 -5.65
N GLY A 46 7.34 -5.90 -4.41
CA GLY A 46 6.82 -6.55 -3.22
C GLY A 46 6.94 -5.66 -1.99
N SER A 47 6.17 -5.96 -0.96
CA SER A 47 6.25 -5.27 0.33
C SER A 47 6.20 -6.29 1.45
N ASN A 48 7.07 -6.08 2.44
CA ASN A 48 6.99 -6.80 3.72
C ASN A 48 6.07 -5.98 4.62
N MET A 49 4.76 -6.20 4.51
CA MET A 49 3.82 -5.61 5.46
C MET A 49 3.90 -6.40 6.77
N ALA A 50 4.39 -5.78 7.83
CA ALA A 50 4.13 -6.28 9.17
C ALA A 50 2.61 -6.25 9.40
N GLU A 51 2.04 -7.32 9.95
CA GLU A 51 0.63 -7.33 10.33
C GLU A 51 0.36 -6.13 11.26
N LYS A 52 -0.57 -5.27 10.85
CA LYS A 52 -1.05 -4.21 11.72
C LYS A 52 -1.67 -4.91 12.94
N PRO A 53 -1.18 -4.67 14.18
CA PRO A 53 -1.79 -5.27 15.34
C PRO A 53 -3.29 -4.92 15.35
N PRO A 54 -4.17 -5.88 15.67
CA PRO A 54 -5.60 -5.63 15.68
C PRO A 54 -5.87 -4.39 16.53
N THR A 55 -6.67 -3.47 15.99
CA THR A 55 -7.10 -2.31 16.77
C THR A 55 -7.92 -2.86 17.92
N THR A 56 -7.36 -2.84 19.13
CA THR A 56 -8.10 -3.19 20.34
C THR A 56 -9.20 -2.14 20.50
N GLY A 57 -10.40 -2.46 20.03
CA GLY A 57 -11.58 -1.70 20.37
C GLY A 57 -11.66 -1.62 21.89
N MET A 58 -11.93 -0.43 22.42
CA MET A 58 -12.29 -0.28 23.84
C MET A 58 -13.38 -1.31 24.16
N PRO A 59 -13.29 -2.04 25.29
CA PRO A 59 -14.35 -2.97 25.68
C PRO A 59 -15.64 -2.16 25.80
N SER A 60 -16.64 -2.52 24.99
CA SER A 60 -17.99 -1.98 25.11
C SER A 60 -18.52 -2.41 26.48
N ASN A 61 -18.45 -1.53 27.47
CA ASN A 61 -18.94 -1.81 28.81
C ASN A 61 -20.48 -1.85 28.76
N PRO A 62 -21.13 -3.00 29.02
CA PRO A 62 -22.60 -3.11 29.01
C PRO A 62 -23.26 -2.34 30.16
N PHE A 63 -22.47 -1.82 31.10
CA PHE A 63 -22.93 -0.96 32.20
C PHE A 63 -22.77 0.55 31.92
N GLY A 64 -22.33 0.94 30.72
CA GLY A 64 -22.10 2.34 30.33
C GLY A 64 -23.36 3.09 29.86
N GLY A 65 -24.54 2.71 30.31
CA GLY A 65 -25.82 3.23 29.83
C GLY A 65 -26.70 3.83 30.91
N GLY A 66 -26.63 5.16 31.06
CA GLY A 66 -27.76 5.96 31.53
C GLY A 66 -27.77 6.36 33.01
N MET A 67 -27.04 7.42 33.36
CA MET A 67 -27.42 8.23 34.53
C MET A 67 -28.69 9.02 34.15
N ARG A 68 -29.82 8.62 34.72
CA ARG A 68 -31.11 9.30 34.57
C ARG A 68 -31.01 10.65 35.28
N ARG A 69 -31.29 11.73 34.56
CA ARG A 69 -31.46 13.07 35.12
C ARG A 69 -32.73 13.06 35.97
N PHE A 70 -32.61 13.44 37.24
CA PHE A 70 -33.72 13.84 38.10
C PHE A 70 -33.61 15.35 38.34
#